data_AF-A0A7C9NZD9-F1
#
_entry.id   AF-A0A7C9NZD9-F1
#
_cell.length_a   1.000
_cell.length_b   1.000
_cell.length_c   1.000
_cell.angle_alpha   90.00
_cell.angle_beta   90.00
_cell.angle_gamma   90.00
#
_symmetry.space_group_name_H-M   'P 1'
#
loop_
_entity.id
_entity.type
_entity.pdbx_description
1 polymer ?
#
loop_
_entity_poly.entity_id
_entity_poly.type
_entity_poly.pdbx_seq_one_letter_code
_entity_poly.pdbx_strand_id
1 'polypeptide(L)'
;MLHLLNSESEYGEINGFAIDFFNDVTGVDRMAYKLFDIQSKAAKSGAKEIGAELVTLFKNHVSDFSDYFVAEILFLGEVRANVFDGEKLSQFLFSDLCPKAQQDVRESLK
;
A
#
# COMPACT_ATOMS: atom_id res chain seq x y z
N MET A 1 2.83 -10.05 4.14
CA MET A 1 2.69 -10.93 5.32
C MET A 1 3.95 -10.91 6.21
N LEU A 2 5.14 -11.28 5.74
CA LEU A 2 6.35 -11.24 6.58
C LEU A 2 6.75 -9.83 7.05
N HIS A 3 6.47 -8.80 6.24
CA HIS A 3 6.68 -7.39 6.60
C HIS A 3 5.79 -6.94 7.77
N LEU A 4 4.51 -7.35 7.80
CA LEU A 4 3.62 -7.05 8.94
C LEU A 4 4.10 -7.65 10.24
N LEU A 5 4.69 -8.84 10.18
CA LEU A 5 5.14 -9.58 11.35
C LEU A 5 6.48 -9.08 11.92
N ASN A 6 7.27 -8.33 11.13
CA ASN A 6 8.66 -8.00 11.49
C ASN A 6 9.05 -6.52 11.32
N SER A 7 8.26 -5.70 10.63
CA SER A 7 8.70 -4.37 10.17
C SER A 7 7.75 -3.22 10.51
N GLU A 8 6.51 -3.52 10.91
CA GLU A 8 5.62 -2.52 11.49
C GLU A 8 5.99 -2.25 12.95
N SER A 9 6.01 -0.99 13.38
CA SER A 9 6.36 -0.62 14.77
C SER A 9 5.39 -1.20 15.80
N GLU A 10 4.22 -1.66 15.36
CA GLU A 10 3.17 -2.28 16.17
C GLU A 10 3.03 -3.80 15.90
N TYR A 11 4.07 -4.47 15.40
CA TYR A 11 4.05 -5.91 15.07
C TYR A 11 3.51 -6.83 16.18
N GLY A 12 3.62 -6.42 17.45
CA GLY A 12 3.09 -7.15 18.61
C GLY A 12 1.56 -7.09 18.77
N GLU A 13 0.87 -6.24 18.01
CA GLU A 13 -0.59 -6.04 18.11
C GLU A 13 -1.38 -6.85 17.07
N ILE A 14 -0.74 -7.39 16.03
CA ILE A 14 -1.42 -8.19 15.00
C ILE A 14 -1.70 -9.60 15.53
N ASN A 15 -2.98 -9.90 15.78
CA ASN A 15 -3.43 -11.16 16.38
C ASN A 15 -4.24 -12.05 15.42
N GLY A 16 -4.58 -11.53 14.24
CA GLY A 16 -5.25 -12.29 13.19
C GLY A 16 -4.97 -11.73 11.80
N PHE A 17 -5.24 -12.56 10.79
CA PHE A 17 -5.26 -12.13 9.38
C PHE A 17 -6.65 -12.41 8.83
N ALA A 18 -7.29 -11.39 8.27
CA ALA A 18 -8.47 -11.53 7.44
C ALA A 18 -8.03 -11.51 5.97
N ILE A 19 -8.59 -12.41 5.17
CA ILE A 19 -8.44 -12.40 3.71
C ILE A 19 -9.79 -11.95 3.17
N ASP A 20 -9.84 -10.79 2.54
CA ASP A 20 -11.05 -10.31 1.88
C ASP A 20 -10.99 -10.66 0.37
N PHE A 21 -12.13 -10.72 -0.30
CA PHE A 21 -12.22 -10.95 -1.74
C PHE A 21 -11.74 -9.76 -2.58
N PHE A 22 -11.56 -8.58 -1.96
CA PHE A 22 -11.18 -7.34 -2.63
C PHE A 22 -9.69 -6.97 -2.44
N ASN A 23 -9.06 -7.39 -1.33
CA ASN A 23 -7.64 -7.15 -0.99
C ASN A 23 -6.93 -8.45 -0.62
N ASP A 24 -5.62 -8.55 -0.86
CA ASP A 24 -4.88 -9.80 -0.67
C ASP A 24 -4.80 -10.23 0.82
N VAL A 25 -4.55 -9.30 1.76
CA VAL A 25 -4.46 -9.59 3.21
C VAL A 25 -4.76 -8.32 4.04
N THR A 26 -5.65 -8.41 5.02
CA THR A 26 -5.82 -7.40 6.09
C THR A 26 -5.36 -7.98 7.43
N GLY A 27 -4.32 -7.39 8.04
CA GLY A 27 -3.94 -7.72 9.42
C GLY A 27 -4.93 -7.10 10.41
N VAL A 28 -5.33 -7.83 11.45
CA VAL A 28 -6.25 -7.32 12.48
C VAL A 28 -5.64 -7.45 13.88
N ASP A 29 -5.88 -6.46 14.73
CA ASP A 29 -5.55 -6.57 16.15
C ASP A 29 -6.51 -7.52 16.89
N ARG A 30 -6.22 -7.81 18.16
CA ARG A 30 -6.96 -8.81 18.95
C ARG A 30 -8.46 -8.50 19.06
N MET A 31 -8.81 -7.22 19.01
CA MET A 31 -10.18 -6.73 19.16
C MET A 31 -10.83 -6.33 17.82
N ALA A 32 -10.13 -6.48 16.69
CA ALA A 32 -10.53 -6.03 15.35
C ALA A 32 -10.84 -4.53 15.24
N TYR A 33 -10.17 -3.70 16.05
CA TYR A 33 -10.23 -2.24 16.00
C TYR A 33 -9.14 -1.62 15.14
N LYS A 34 -8.05 -2.34 14.86
CA LYS A 34 -6.97 -1.89 13.97
C LYS A 34 -6.86 -2.81 12.77
N LEU A 35 -6.91 -2.22 11.59
CA LEU A 35 -6.80 -2.87 10.30
C LEU A 35 -5.49 -2.42 9.63
N PHE A 36 -4.70 -3.37 9.17
CA PHE A 36 -3.52 -3.12 8.34
C PHE A 36 -3.83 -3.62 6.95
N ASP A 37 -4.09 -2.71 6.01
CA ASP A 37 -4.51 -3.06 4.67
C ASP A 37 -3.32 -3.25 3.75
N ILE A 38 -3.16 -4.47 3.23
CA ILE A 38 -2.00 -4.84 2.43
C ILE A 38 -2.40 -5.44 1.11
N GLN A 39 -1.83 -4.86 0.07
CA GLN A 39 -1.92 -5.36 -1.29
C GLN A 39 -0.53 -5.72 -1.83
N SER A 40 -0.43 -6.79 -2.60
CA SER A 40 0.83 -7.19 -3.22
C SER A 40 0.67 -7.41 -4.73
N LYS A 41 1.54 -6.78 -5.51
CA LYS A 41 1.58 -6.91 -6.97
C LYS A 41 2.98 -7.31 -7.40
N ALA A 42 3.11 -8.50 -7.97
CA ALA A 42 4.39 -9.03 -8.43
C ALA A 42 4.88 -8.40 -9.75
N ALA A 43 4.16 -7.41 -10.29
CA ALA A 43 4.43 -6.81 -11.59
C ALA A 43 5.54 -5.75 -11.55
N LYS A 44 6.10 -5.46 -12.74
CA LYS A 44 6.98 -4.31 -12.95
C LYS A 44 6.14 -3.06 -13.23
N SER A 45 5.86 -2.29 -12.18
CA SER A 45 4.93 -1.16 -12.22
C SER A 45 5.65 0.15 -12.57
N GLY A 46 5.08 0.91 -13.51
CA GLY A 46 5.37 2.33 -13.70
C GLY A 46 4.36 3.19 -12.93
N ALA A 47 4.49 4.51 -13.01
CA ALA A 47 3.65 5.43 -12.25
C ALA A 47 2.14 5.23 -12.48
N LYS A 48 1.72 4.98 -13.72
CA LYS A 48 0.30 4.75 -14.04
C LYS A 48 -0.21 3.43 -13.46
N GLU A 49 0.58 2.37 -13.59
CA GLU A 49 0.26 1.06 -13.02
C GLU A 49 0.18 1.14 -11.49
N ILE A 50 1.10 1.85 -10.83
CA ILE A 50 1.07 2.11 -9.39
C ILE A 50 -0.26 2.78 -9.00
N GLY A 51 -0.68 3.84 -9.69
CA GLY A 51 -1.95 4.51 -9.35
C GLY A 51 -3.17 3.62 -9.56
N ALA A 52 -3.19 2.77 -10.60
CA ALA A 52 -4.26 1.79 -10.79
C ALA A 52 -4.28 0.72 -9.68
N GLU A 53 -3.11 0.30 -9.20
CA GLU A 53 -2.97 -0.63 -8.09
C GLU A 53 -3.36 0.00 -6.74
N LEU A 54 -3.19 1.31 -6.58
CA LEU A 54 -3.57 2.05 -5.37
C LEU A 54 -5.08 2.28 -5.22
N VAL A 55 -5.89 2.07 -6.26
CA VAL A 55 -7.32 2.41 -6.25
C VAL A 55 -8.06 1.79 -5.06
N THR A 56 -7.79 0.52 -4.73
CA THR A 56 -8.50 -0.15 -3.63
C THR A 56 -8.05 0.37 -2.26
N LEU A 57 -6.74 0.54 -2.05
CA LEU A 57 -6.21 1.15 -0.83
C LEU A 57 -6.76 2.57 -0.64
N PHE A 58 -6.82 3.37 -1.72
CA PHE A 58 -7.39 4.72 -1.68
C PHE A 58 -8.88 4.73 -1.35
N LYS A 59 -9.66 3.78 -1.88
CA LYS A 59 -11.08 3.64 -1.51
C LYS A 59 -11.26 3.33 -0.03
N ASN A 60 -10.40 2.51 0.54
CA ASN A 60 -10.42 2.21 1.98
C ASN A 60 -10.04 3.44 2.81
N HIS A 61 -9.03 4.20 2.38
CA HIS A 61 -8.61 5.46 3.00
C HIS A 61 -9.72 6.50 3.12
N VAL A 62 -10.61 6.57 2.12
CA VAL A 62 -11.71 7.54 2.07
C VAL A 62 -13.06 6.95 2.48
N SER A 63 -13.09 5.68 2.91
CA SER A 63 -14.32 5.00 3.32
C SER A 63 -14.73 5.38 4.74
N ASP A 64 -15.96 5.03 5.13
CA ASP A 64 -16.44 5.15 6.51
C ASP A 64 -15.65 4.26 7.50
N PHE A 65 -14.79 3.37 6.98
CA PHE A 65 -13.92 2.51 7.77
C PHE A 65 -12.50 3.08 7.93
N SER A 66 -12.20 4.29 7.40
CA SER A 66 -10.87 4.91 7.43
C SER A 66 -10.24 4.94 8.82
N ASP A 67 -11.04 5.19 9.85
CA ASP A 67 -10.59 5.30 11.24
C ASP A 67 -10.07 3.98 11.82
N TYR A 68 -10.40 2.85 11.18
CA TYR A 68 -9.90 1.54 11.56
C TYR A 68 -8.60 1.18 10.84
N PHE A 69 -8.27 1.83 9.71
CA PHE A 69 -7.05 1.54 8.95
C PHE A 69 -5.86 2.31 9.52
N VAL A 70 -4.88 1.57 10.05
CA VAL A 70 -3.67 2.14 10.68
C VAL A 70 -2.55 2.30 9.64
N ALA A 71 -2.52 1.42 8.63
CA ALA A 71 -1.58 1.48 7.54
C ALA A 71 -2.17 0.89 6.25
N GLU A 72 -1.80 1.49 5.13
CA GLU A 72 -2.21 1.09 3.77
C GLU A 72 -0.94 0.88 2.94
N ILE A 73 -0.59 -0.37 2.68
CA ILE A 73 0.72 -0.73 2.13
C ILE A 73 0.56 -1.48 0.81
N LEU A 74 1.25 -0.99 -0.23
CA LEU A 74 1.36 -1.63 -1.52
C LEU A 74 2.76 -2.22 -1.72
N PHE A 75 2.87 -3.53 -1.81
CA PHE A 75 4.10 -4.20 -2.23
C PHE A 75 4.15 -4.32 -3.75
N LEU A 76 5.27 -3.91 -4.33
CA LEU A 76 5.53 -3.97 -5.76
C LEU A 76 6.72 -4.88 -6.04
N GLY A 77 6.67 -5.61 -7.15
CA GLY A 77 7.78 -6.47 -7.59
C GLY A 77 8.99 -5.66 -8.05
N GLU A 78 8.81 -4.82 -9.06
CA GLU A 78 9.85 -3.90 -9.53
C GLU A 78 9.22 -2.55 -9.90
N VAL A 79 9.85 -1.44 -9.50
CA VAL A 79 9.45 -0.10 -9.93
C VAL A 79 10.35 0.39 -11.06
N ARG A 80 9.75 0.93 -12.14
CA ARG A 80 10.51 1.46 -13.28
C ARG A 80 11.35 2.68 -12.86
N ALA A 81 12.56 2.79 -13.42
CA ALA A 81 13.53 3.82 -13.02
C ALA A 81 13.03 5.27 -13.20
N ASN A 82 12.11 5.51 -14.13
CA ASN A 82 11.56 6.84 -14.40
C ASN A 82 10.52 7.31 -13.37
N VAL A 83 10.24 6.51 -12.34
CA VAL A 83 9.32 6.87 -11.24
C VAL A 83 10.00 7.79 -10.21
N PHE A 84 11.32 7.72 -10.09
CA PHE A 84 12.11 8.46 -9.11
C PHE A 84 13.15 9.36 -9.79
N ASP A 85 13.43 10.52 -9.21
CA ASP A 85 14.53 11.40 -9.61
C ASP A 85 15.81 10.98 -8.86
N GLY A 86 16.34 9.77 -9.12
CA GLY A 86 17.58 9.31 -8.48
C GLY A 86 17.64 7.81 -8.17
N GLU A 87 18.14 7.48 -6.99
CA GLU A 87 18.37 6.09 -6.58
C GLU A 87 17.06 5.32 -6.39
N LYS A 88 17.11 4.01 -6.65
CA LYS A 88 15.99 3.10 -6.41
C LYS A 88 15.76 2.95 -4.90
N LEU A 89 14.63 3.44 -4.42
CA LEU A 89 14.19 3.24 -3.05
C LEU A 89 13.46 1.90 -2.89
N SER A 90 13.75 1.18 -1.81
CA SER A 90 13.04 -0.06 -1.44
C SER A 90 11.75 0.21 -0.65
N GLN A 91 11.66 1.38 -0.01
CA GLN A 91 10.49 1.92 0.66
C GLN A 91 10.37 3.40 0.29
N PHE A 92 9.19 3.85 -0.10
CA PHE A 92 8.98 5.21 -0.58
C PHE A 92 7.54 5.67 -0.35
N LEU A 93 7.37 6.96 -0.15
CA LEU A 93 6.11 7.67 -0.06
C LEU A 93 5.76 8.33 -1.40
N PHE A 94 4.50 8.77 -1.54
CA PHE A 94 4.07 9.53 -2.72
C PHE A 94 4.94 10.77 -2.97
N SER A 95 5.44 11.41 -1.90
CA SER A 95 6.33 12.58 -1.97
C SER A 95 7.69 12.28 -2.59
N ASP A 96 8.14 11.03 -2.57
CA ASP A 96 9.47 10.63 -3.05
C ASP A 96 9.49 10.39 -4.57
N LEU A 97 8.32 10.32 -5.21
CA LEU A 97 8.19 10.18 -6.66
C LEU A 97 8.56 11.48 -7.36
N CYS A 98 9.10 11.37 -8.57
CA CYS A 98 9.33 12.54 -9.42
C CYS A 98 8.00 13.24 -9.75
N PRO A 99 7.99 14.57 -10.03
CA PRO A 99 6.76 15.31 -10.28
C PRO A 99 5.90 14.72 -11.39
N LYS A 100 6.54 14.16 -12.43
CA LYS A 100 5.82 13.51 -13.53
C LYS A 100 5.13 12.22 -13.10
N ALA A 101 5.80 11.41 -12.30
CA ALA A 101 5.22 10.18 -11.76
C ALA A 101 4.08 10.46 -10.78
N GLN A 102 4.21 11.50 -9.94
CA GLN A 102 3.13 11.95 -9.06
C GLN A 102 1.86 12.32 -9.85
N GLN A 103 2.02 13.05 -10.96
CA GLN A 103 0.90 13.36 -11.85
C GLN A 103 0.28 12.10 -12.43
N ASP A 104 1.09 11.21 -12.98
CA ASP A 104 0.63 9.97 -13.62
C ASP A 104 -0.11 9.04 -12.66
N VAL A 105 0.35 8.91 -11.41
CA VAL A 105 -0.34 8.18 -10.33
C VAL A 105 -1.71 8.78 -10.04
N ARG A 106 -1.80 10.12 -9.91
CA ARG A 106 -3.08 10.81 -9.66
C ARG A 106 -4.06 10.65 -10.81
N GLU A 107 -3.57 10.67 -12.03
CA GLU A 107 -4.42 10.50 -13.21
C GLU A 107 -5.01 9.07 -13.31
N SER A 108 -4.30 8.07 -12.81
CA SER A 108 -4.76 6.66 -12.80
C SER A 108 -5.50 6.23 -11.53
N LEU A 109 -5.59 7.08 -10.51
CA LEU A 109 -6.41 6.89 -9.29
C LEU A 109 -7.93 7.13 -9.53
N LYS A 110 -8.41 6.91 -10.75
CA LYS A 110 -9.81 7.18 -11.16
C LYS A 110 -10.64 5.92 -11.30
#